data_AF-A0A2E2NB16-F1
#
_entry.id   AF-A0A2E2NB16-F1
#
_cell.length_a   1.000
_cell.length_b   1.000
_cell.length_c   1.000
_cell.angle_alpha   90.00
_cell.angle_beta   90.00
_cell.angle_gamma   90.00
#
_symmetry.space_group_name_H-M   'P 1'
#
loop_
_entity.id
_entity.type
_entity.pdbx_description
1 polymer ?
#
loop_
_entity_poly.entity_id
_entity_poly.type
_entity_poly.pdbx_seq_one_letter_code
_entity_poly.pdbx_strand_id
1 'polypeptide(L)'
;MLTQDRAVRSLPNGTVLFESDVREQRRQASGDNTPDPAPVLSGYIAWEDALVVLETSEGPITIRLRPDQAPSTTRHFRDLVEGGFYRDIIFHRVVNELSNGERFVVQVGDPTGTGRGGPGSTVDLEPSKLEHDYGVVSMARSGALDSGGSQFFICLGREGTKSLDGAYTAFGEVIDGRDALEAIALTPVGRGERPLAPPVLKSARTVPAPPRDGTPPARISAPPKDRIER
;
A
#
# COMPACT_ATOMS: atom_id res chain seq x y z
N MET A 1 -22.12 3.99 -14.08
CA MET A 1 -23.46 3.39 -14.20
C MET A 1 -24.45 4.54 -14.08
N LEU A 2 -25.13 4.92 -15.17
CA LEU A 2 -26.19 5.94 -15.10
C LEU A 2 -27.31 5.38 -14.19
N THR A 3 -27.68 6.11 -13.15
CA THR A 3 -28.89 5.83 -12.38
C THR A 3 -30.08 5.92 -13.35
N GLN A 4 -30.71 4.78 -13.65
CA GLN A 4 -31.90 4.78 -14.50
C GLN A 4 -33.03 5.46 -13.74
N ASP A 5 -33.62 6.49 -14.35
CA ASP A 5 -34.75 7.22 -13.78
C ASP A 5 -35.96 6.30 -13.64
N ARG A 6 -36.57 6.30 -12.46
CA ARG A 6 -37.58 5.31 -12.08
C ARG A 6 -38.97 5.80 -12.51
N ALA A 7 -39.68 4.98 -13.28
CA ALA A 7 -41.07 5.25 -13.62
C ALA A 7 -41.96 5.22 -12.36
N VAL A 8 -42.74 6.29 -12.16
CA VAL A 8 -43.62 6.47 -11.00
C VAL A 8 -45.07 6.12 -11.33
N ARG A 9 -45.55 6.51 -12.52
CA ARG A 9 -46.96 6.29 -12.91
C ARG A 9 -47.18 6.40 -14.41
N SER A 10 -47.99 5.52 -14.99
CA SER A 10 -48.50 5.67 -16.37
C SER A 10 -49.84 6.42 -16.39
N LEU A 11 -49.98 7.39 -17.29
CA LEU A 11 -51.19 8.18 -17.50
C LEU A 11 -52.10 7.53 -18.58
N PRO A 12 -53.41 7.85 -18.61
CA PRO A 12 -54.38 7.23 -19.52
C PRO A 12 -54.12 7.48 -21.01
N ASN A 13 -53.35 8.52 -21.33
CA ASN A 13 -52.91 8.87 -22.69
C ASN A 13 -51.62 8.14 -23.11
N GLY A 14 -51.12 7.20 -22.30
CA GLY A 14 -49.91 6.42 -22.59
C GLY A 14 -48.60 7.10 -22.17
N THR A 15 -48.64 8.29 -21.56
CA THR A 15 -47.44 8.97 -21.04
C THR A 15 -47.00 8.34 -19.72
N VAL A 16 -45.73 8.01 -19.57
CA VAL A 16 -45.14 7.53 -18.30
C VAL A 16 -44.46 8.69 -17.59
N LEU A 17 -44.87 8.99 -16.36
CA LEU A 17 -44.24 9.96 -15.49
C LEU A 17 -43.11 9.30 -14.72
N PHE A 18 -41.93 9.89 -14.80
CA PHE A 18 -40.73 9.49 -14.06
C PHE A 18 -40.57 10.31 -12.78
N GLU A 19 -39.69 9.87 -11.89
CA GLU A 19 -39.43 10.59 -10.63
C GLU A 19 -38.92 12.01 -10.88
N SER A 20 -38.13 12.21 -11.93
CA SER A 20 -37.65 13.52 -12.38
C SER A 20 -38.80 14.47 -12.72
N ASP A 21 -39.78 14.02 -13.51
CA ASP A 21 -40.94 14.81 -13.94
C ASP A 21 -41.76 15.31 -12.73
N VAL A 22 -41.97 14.44 -11.74
CA VAL A 22 -42.73 14.76 -10.52
C VAL A 22 -41.98 15.77 -9.64
N ARG A 23 -40.65 15.67 -9.56
CA ARG A 23 -39.81 16.64 -8.84
C ARG A 23 -39.83 18.00 -9.51
N GLU A 24 -39.77 18.04 -10.84
CA GLU A 24 -39.80 19.28 -11.61
C GLU A 24 -41.14 20.02 -11.47
N GLN A 25 -42.26 19.29 -11.53
CA GLN A 25 -43.59 19.87 -11.29
C GLN A 25 -43.73 20.46 -9.88
N ARG A 26 -43.16 19.81 -8.87
CA ARG A 26 -43.16 20.33 -7.48
C ARG A 26 -42.29 21.57 -7.33
N ARG A 27 -41.14 21.63 -8.00
CA ARG A 27 -40.26 22.82 -8.02
C ARG A 27 -40.92 24.02 -8.69
N GLN A 28 -41.55 23.80 -9.84
CA GLN A 28 -42.30 24.85 -10.55
C GLN A 28 -43.44 25.39 -9.68
N ALA A 29 -44.12 24.53 -8.94
CA ALA A 29 -45.18 24.94 -8.00
C ALA A 29 -44.66 25.70 -6.77
N SER A 30 -43.42 25.46 -6.32
CA SER A 30 -42.82 26.14 -5.16
C SER A 30 -42.07 27.42 -5.49
N GLY A 31 -41.89 27.76 -6.78
CA GLY A 31 -41.14 28.95 -7.22
C GLY A 31 -39.64 28.89 -6.92
N ASP A 32 -39.11 27.70 -6.63
CA ASP A 32 -37.72 27.49 -6.30
C ASP A 32 -36.88 27.37 -7.59
N ASN A 33 -36.19 28.46 -7.93
CA ASN A 33 -35.29 28.56 -9.08
C ASN A 33 -33.83 28.22 -8.75
N THR A 34 -33.55 27.60 -7.59
CA THR A 34 -32.20 27.11 -7.32
C THR A 34 -31.87 25.97 -8.29
N PRO A 35 -30.78 26.10 -9.09
CA PRO A 35 -30.34 24.99 -9.93
C PRO A 35 -30.11 23.77 -9.03
N ASP A 36 -30.59 22.60 -9.46
CA ASP A 36 -30.16 21.37 -8.80
C ASP A 36 -28.63 21.36 -8.80
N PRO A 37 -27.96 21.12 -7.66
CA PRO A 37 -26.52 21.00 -7.68
C PRO A 37 -26.19 19.90 -8.70
N ALA A 38 -25.41 20.27 -9.73
CA ALA A 38 -24.95 19.31 -10.72
C ALA A 38 -24.37 18.10 -9.96
N PRO A 39 -24.65 16.85 -10.39
CA PRO A 39 -24.08 15.69 -9.74
C PRO A 39 -22.56 15.86 -9.71
N VAL A 40 -21.99 16.02 -8.52
CA VAL A 40 -20.54 16.04 -8.33
C VAL A 40 -20.07 14.60 -8.46
N LEU A 41 -19.83 14.17 -9.69
CA LEU A 41 -19.09 12.94 -9.95
C LEU A 41 -17.61 13.26 -9.68
N SER A 42 -17.14 12.92 -8.48
CA SER A 42 -15.71 13.01 -8.12
C SER A 42 -14.80 12.12 -8.98
N GLY A 43 -15.40 11.24 -9.81
CA GLY A 43 -14.70 10.33 -10.70
C GLY A 43 -14.04 9.18 -9.95
N TYR A 44 -14.21 7.95 -10.43
CA TYR A 44 -13.40 6.83 -9.95
C TYR A 44 -12.17 6.71 -10.85
N ILE A 45 -10.98 6.70 -10.27
CA ILE A 45 -9.78 6.28 -10.99
C ILE A 45 -9.56 4.81 -10.68
N ALA A 46 -9.72 3.97 -11.70
CA ALA A 46 -9.41 2.55 -11.63
C ALA A 46 -8.09 2.30 -12.37
N TRP A 47 -7.30 1.38 -11.83
CA TRP A 47 -6.01 0.98 -12.39
C TRP A 47 -6.01 -0.54 -12.53
N GLU A 48 -5.29 -1.05 -13.52
CA GLU A 48 -5.01 -2.48 -13.57
C GLU A 48 -4.17 -2.87 -12.34
N ASP A 49 -4.52 -3.98 -11.72
CA ASP A 49 -3.79 -4.49 -10.56
C ASP A 49 -2.38 -4.91 -11.01
N ALA A 50 -1.39 -4.57 -10.18
CA ALA A 50 0.01 -4.84 -10.48
C ALA A 50 0.71 -5.38 -9.25
N LEU A 51 1.63 -6.31 -9.48
CA LEU A 51 2.66 -6.68 -8.52
C LEU A 51 3.84 -5.73 -8.67
N VAL A 52 4.58 -5.51 -7.59
CA VAL A 52 5.85 -4.79 -7.62
C VAL A 52 6.98 -5.80 -7.45
N VAL A 53 7.89 -5.84 -8.42
CA VAL A 53 9.11 -6.65 -8.33
C VAL A 53 10.27 -5.75 -7.95
N LEU A 54 10.84 -6.03 -6.78
CA LEU A 54 12.06 -5.42 -6.28
C LEU A 54 13.26 -6.28 -6.72
N GLU A 55 14.11 -5.76 -7.58
CA GLU A 55 15.37 -6.40 -7.95
C GLU A 55 16.44 -6.01 -6.92
N THR A 56 16.82 -6.94 -6.03
CA THR A 56 17.81 -6.67 -4.98
C THR A 56 19.19 -7.28 -5.30
N SER A 57 20.19 -7.00 -4.46
CA SER A 57 21.49 -7.69 -4.50
C SER A 57 21.36 -9.17 -4.14
N GLU A 58 20.38 -9.53 -3.30
CA GLU A 58 20.18 -10.89 -2.78
C GLU A 58 19.14 -11.71 -3.58
N GLY A 59 18.60 -11.12 -4.66
CA GLY A 59 17.58 -11.73 -5.51
C GLY A 59 16.29 -10.90 -5.61
N PRO A 60 15.34 -11.32 -6.46
CA PRO A 60 14.08 -10.61 -6.61
C PRO A 60 13.14 -10.84 -5.41
N ILE A 61 12.39 -9.81 -5.02
CA ILE A 61 11.28 -9.88 -4.06
C ILE A 61 10.03 -9.36 -4.75
N THR A 62 8.95 -10.14 -4.74
CA THR A 62 7.67 -9.75 -5.36
C THR A 62 6.66 -9.37 -4.29
N ILE A 63 6.13 -8.16 -4.40
CA ILE A 63 5.13 -7.58 -3.49
C ILE A 63 3.79 -7.53 -4.20
N ARG A 64 2.75 -8.04 -3.53
CA ARG A 64 1.36 -7.72 -3.85
C ARG A 64 0.93 -6.50 -3.06
N LEU A 65 0.53 -5.44 -3.77
CA LEU A 65 -0.02 -4.25 -3.14
C LEU A 65 -1.44 -4.51 -2.59
N ARG A 66 -1.83 -3.78 -1.55
CA ARG A 66 -3.11 -3.90 -0.84
C ARG A 66 -3.87 -2.56 -0.86
N PRO A 67 -4.36 -2.13 -2.04
CA PRO A 67 -5.16 -0.91 -2.15
C PRO A 67 -6.52 -1.02 -1.43
N ASP A 68 -6.94 -2.23 -1.05
CA ASP A 68 -8.08 -2.48 -0.17
C ASP A 68 -7.82 -2.10 1.30
N GLN A 69 -6.54 -1.99 1.69
CA GLN A 69 -6.11 -1.63 3.04
C GLN A 69 -5.62 -0.18 3.12
N ALA A 70 -4.88 0.25 2.09
CA ALA A 70 -4.28 1.58 2.04
C ALA A 70 -4.21 2.08 0.59
N PRO A 71 -5.34 2.53 -0.01
CA PRO A 71 -5.38 2.95 -1.41
C PRO A 71 -4.46 4.15 -1.71
N SER A 72 -4.39 5.12 -0.80
CA SER A 72 -3.59 6.35 -1.00
C SER A 72 -2.10 6.03 -0.94
N THR A 73 -1.67 5.26 0.06
CA THR A 73 -0.27 4.82 0.20
C THR A 73 0.14 3.87 -0.91
N THR A 74 -0.73 2.94 -1.31
CA THR A 74 -0.49 2.04 -2.44
C THR A 74 -0.26 2.82 -3.73
N ARG A 75 -1.12 3.82 -4.01
CA ARG A 75 -0.98 4.68 -5.19
C ARG A 75 0.32 5.47 -5.13
N HIS A 76 0.63 6.10 -3.99
CA HIS A 76 1.87 6.85 -3.81
C HIS A 76 3.12 5.99 -4.08
N PHE A 77 3.17 4.79 -3.48
CA PHE A 77 4.28 3.85 -3.69
C PHE A 77 4.39 3.40 -5.15
N ARG A 78 3.26 3.08 -5.79
CA ARG A 78 3.21 2.70 -7.21
C ARG A 78 3.71 3.82 -8.12
N ASP A 79 3.27 5.06 -7.89
CA ASP A 79 3.71 6.23 -8.67
C ASP A 79 5.25 6.38 -8.59
N LEU A 80 5.85 6.16 -7.42
CA LEU A 80 7.31 6.18 -7.24
C LEU A 80 8.02 5.04 -7.98
N VAL A 81 7.46 3.83 -7.94
CA VAL A 81 7.99 2.67 -8.68
C VAL A 81 7.95 2.92 -10.19
N GLU A 82 6.82 3.34 -10.72
CA GLU A 82 6.63 3.60 -12.16
C GLU A 82 7.44 4.82 -12.63
N GLY A 83 7.68 5.79 -11.75
CA GLY A 83 8.60 6.91 -11.98
C GLY A 83 10.08 6.55 -11.90
N GLY A 84 10.42 5.29 -11.56
CA GLY A 84 11.81 4.82 -11.48
C GLY A 84 12.59 5.35 -10.27
N PHE A 85 11.90 5.80 -9.22
CA PHE A 85 12.51 6.39 -8.02
C PHE A 85 13.43 5.41 -7.29
N TYR A 86 13.02 4.15 -7.20
CA TYR A 86 13.74 3.11 -6.47
C TYR A 86 14.85 2.50 -7.33
N ARG A 87 15.99 3.18 -7.43
CA ARG A 87 17.19 2.70 -8.12
C ARG A 87 18.44 2.91 -7.29
N ASP A 88 19.24 1.86 -7.18
CA ASP A 88 20.52 1.85 -6.44
C ASP A 88 20.39 2.37 -4.99
N ILE A 89 19.29 2.00 -4.32
CA ILE A 89 19.00 2.40 -2.94
C ILE A 89 19.41 1.28 -1.99
N ILE A 90 20.16 1.60 -0.94
CA ILE A 90 20.59 0.61 0.05
C ILE A 90 19.48 0.30 1.06
N PHE A 91 19.47 -0.92 1.58
CA PHE A 91 18.79 -1.25 2.83
C PHE A 91 19.58 -0.63 3.99
N HIS A 92 19.21 0.58 4.39
CA HIS A 92 20.00 1.38 5.35
C HIS A 92 19.82 0.94 6.80
N ARG A 93 18.82 0.09 7.09
CA ARG A 93 18.53 -0.42 8.42
C ARG A 93 18.00 -1.86 8.36
N VAL A 94 18.59 -2.74 9.16
CA VAL A 94 18.21 -4.15 9.32
C VAL A 94 18.15 -4.46 10.81
N VAL A 95 17.00 -4.95 11.27
CA VAL A 95 16.79 -5.40 12.65
C VAL A 95 16.33 -6.85 12.60
N ASN A 96 17.30 -7.76 12.44
CA ASN A 96 17.00 -9.18 12.40
C ASN A 96 16.39 -9.67 13.71
N GLU A 97 16.87 -9.16 14.84
CA GLU A 97 16.45 -9.58 16.17
C GLU A 97 16.49 -8.38 17.14
N LEU A 98 15.44 -8.24 17.93
CA LEU A 98 15.35 -7.30 19.05
C LEU A 98 16.02 -7.91 20.29
N SER A 99 16.22 -7.11 21.34
CA SER A 99 16.81 -7.60 22.60
C SER A 99 16.01 -8.71 23.29
N ASN A 100 14.75 -8.91 22.91
CA ASN A 100 13.89 -9.98 23.42
C ASN A 100 13.88 -11.24 22.54
N GLY A 101 14.75 -11.33 21.52
CA GLY A 101 14.85 -12.50 20.64
C GLY A 101 13.86 -12.50 19.47
N GLU A 102 13.00 -11.48 19.33
CA GLU A 102 12.01 -11.45 18.28
C GLU A 102 12.49 -10.67 17.05
N ARG A 103 12.14 -11.17 15.86
CA ARG A 103 12.52 -10.54 14.59
C ARG A 103 11.65 -9.32 14.31
N PHE A 104 12.26 -8.28 13.73
CA PHE A 104 11.56 -7.01 13.54
C PHE A 104 11.39 -6.65 12.08
N VAL A 105 12.32 -5.91 11.47
CA VAL A 105 12.12 -5.37 10.12
C VAL A 105 13.42 -5.21 9.34
N VAL A 106 13.32 -5.20 8.01
CA VAL A 106 14.33 -4.60 7.12
C VAL A 106 13.74 -3.35 6.48
N GLN A 107 14.51 -2.27 6.35
CA GLN A 107 14.03 -0.97 5.89
C GLN A 107 14.90 -0.41 4.75
N VAL A 108 14.23 0.17 3.75
CA VAL A 108 14.80 0.66 2.49
C VAL A 108 13.98 1.87 1.99
N GLY A 109 14.39 2.45 0.87
CA GLY A 109 13.63 3.50 0.17
C GLY A 109 14.08 4.92 0.47
N ASP A 110 15.22 5.10 1.15
CA ASP A 110 15.89 6.40 1.29
C ASP A 110 16.96 6.55 0.19
N PRO A 111 16.79 7.43 -0.81
CA PRO A 111 17.77 7.62 -1.88
C PRO A 111 19.13 8.15 -1.40
N THR A 112 19.18 8.76 -0.21
CA THR A 112 20.43 9.23 0.41
C THR A 112 21.13 8.13 1.22
N GLY A 113 20.41 7.05 1.57
CA GLY A 113 20.90 5.98 2.43
C GLY A 113 21.18 6.39 3.88
N THR A 114 20.75 7.59 4.31
CA THR A 114 21.03 8.14 5.66
C THR A 114 19.94 7.79 6.70
N GLY A 115 18.79 7.29 6.24
CA GLY A 115 17.55 7.14 7.00
C GLY A 115 16.69 8.41 7.05
N ARG A 116 17.07 9.49 6.37
CA ARG A 116 16.41 10.82 6.46
C ARG A 116 15.93 11.38 5.12
N GLY A 117 16.30 10.77 4.00
CA GLY A 117 15.84 11.21 2.69
C GLY A 117 14.44 10.71 2.35
N GLY A 118 13.92 11.20 1.23
CA GLY A 118 12.58 10.92 0.75
C GLY A 118 12.35 11.50 -0.65
N PRO A 119 11.12 11.42 -1.18
CA PRO A 119 10.81 11.77 -2.56
C PRO A 119 10.40 13.25 -2.72
N GLY A 120 10.43 14.04 -1.64
CA GLY A 120 9.96 15.43 -1.63
C GLY A 120 8.42 15.58 -1.55
N SER A 121 7.69 14.48 -1.56
CA SER A 121 6.25 14.41 -1.30
C SER A 121 5.96 13.43 -0.18
N THR A 122 4.79 13.55 0.45
CA THR A 122 4.35 12.69 1.53
C THR A 122 2.93 12.18 1.32
N VAL A 123 2.60 11.10 2.01
CA VAL A 123 1.26 10.56 2.18
C VAL A 123 0.92 10.51 3.68
N ASP A 124 -0.33 10.79 3.98
CA ASP A 124 -0.87 10.77 5.33
C ASP A 124 -0.88 9.34 5.90
N LEU A 125 -0.96 9.20 7.22
CA LEU A 125 -1.16 7.90 7.84
C LEU A 125 -2.53 7.36 7.45
N GLU A 126 -2.56 6.29 6.67
CA GLU A 126 -3.78 5.58 6.30
C GLU A 126 -3.96 4.37 7.24
N PRO A 127 -5.02 4.31 8.07
CA PRO A 127 -5.24 3.20 8.98
C PRO A 127 -5.50 1.90 8.22
N SER A 128 -4.65 0.90 8.44
CA SER A 128 -4.72 -0.42 7.81
C SER A 128 -5.15 -1.48 8.83
N LYS A 129 -5.98 -2.45 8.39
CA LYS A 129 -6.33 -3.63 9.19
C LYS A 129 -5.39 -4.82 8.92
N LEU A 130 -4.44 -4.64 7.99
CA LEU A 130 -3.42 -5.64 7.72
C LEU A 130 -2.44 -5.67 8.90
N GLU A 131 -2.47 -6.76 9.65
CA GLU A 131 -1.54 -7.02 10.73
C GLU A 131 -0.11 -7.09 10.20
N HIS A 132 0.86 -6.53 10.93
CA HIS A 132 2.28 -6.62 10.57
C HIS A 132 2.82 -8.03 10.82
N ASP A 133 2.42 -8.99 10.00
CA ASP A 133 2.94 -10.35 9.94
C ASP A 133 4.25 -10.41 9.13
N TYR A 134 4.91 -11.58 9.13
CA TYR A 134 6.06 -11.83 8.27
C TYR A 134 5.76 -11.51 6.79
N GLY A 135 6.64 -10.78 6.13
CA GLY A 135 6.51 -10.36 4.74
C GLY A 135 5.57 -9.18 4.50
N VAL A 136 4.92 -8.63 5.53
CA VAL A 136 4.08 -7.43 5.37
C VAL A 136 4.95 -6.20 5.12
N VAL A 137 4.53 -5.39 4.16
CA VAL A 137 5.19 -4.16 3.73
C VAL A 137 4.42 -2.97 4.27
N SER A 138 5.12 -2.08 4.96
CA SER A 138 4.52 -0.95 5.64
C SER A 138 5.36 0.32 5.48
N MET A 139 4.66 1.46 5.41
CA MET A 139 5.26 2.75 5.11
C MET A 139 6.03 3.25 6.34
N ALA A 140 7.33 3.53 6.18
CA ALA A 140 8.07 4.25 7.20
C ALA A 140 7.73 5.74 7.14
N ARG A 141 7.77 6.40 8.29
CA ARG A 141 7.47 7.82 8.42
C ARG A 141 8.50 8.51 9.30
N SER A 142 8.55 9.84 9.21
CA SER A 142 9.26 10.65 10.18
C SER A 142 8.50 10.67 11.53
N GLY A 143 8.93 11.50 12.48
CA GLY A 143 8.25 11.65 13.76
C GLY A 143 6.77 12.07 13.64
N ALA A 144 6.41 12.83 12.60
CA ALA A 144 5.02 13.23 12.33
C ALA A 144 4.19 12.06 11.78
N LEU A 145 2.90 11.99 12.15
CA LEU A 145 2.00 10.92 11.68
C LEU A 145 1.86 10.95 10.16
N ASP A 146 1.60 12.12 9.60
CA ASP A 146 1.30 12.32 8.18
C ASP A 146 2.55 12.65 7.36
N SER A 147 3.53 11.74 7.43
CA SER A 147 4.84 11.95 6.80
C SER A 147 5.42 10.68 6.17
N GLY A 148 4.56 9.75 5.76
CA GLY A 148 4.97 8.64 4.92
C GLY A 148 5.55 9.18 3.62
N GLY A 149 6.71 8.69 3.19
CA GLY A 149 7.37 9.18 1.96
C GLY A 149 7.67 8.01 1.04
N SER A 150 8.96 7.83 0.73
CA SER A 150 9.44 6.71 -0.09
C SER A 150 9.99 5.55 0.72
N GLN A 151 10.30 5.78 2.01
CA GLN A 151 10.88 4.74 2.85
C GLN A 151 9.82 3.74 3.28
N PHE A 152 10.11 2.45 3.16
CA PHE A 152 9.24 1.38 3.61
C PHE A 152 10.06 0.31 4.31
N PHE A 153 9.37 -0.52 5.09
CA PHE A 153 9.97 -1.68 5.73
C PHE A 153 9.18 -2.95 5.45
N ILE A 154 9.87 -4.09 5.52
CA ILE A 154 9.31 -5.42 5.40
C ILE A 154 9.45 -6.11 6.76
N CYS A 155 8.35 -6.60 7.30
CA CYS A 155 8.28 -7.26 8.59
C CYS A 155 8.89 -8.66 8.57
N LEU A 156 9.67 -9.00 9.60
CA LEU A 156 10.38 -10.28 9.75
C LEU A 156 9.78 -11.22 10.80
N GLY A 157 8.75 -10.79 11.54
CA GLY A 157 8.08 -11.66 12.51
C GLY A 157 7.02 -10.95 13.33
N ARG A 158 5.82 -11.55 13.39
CA ARG A 158 4.63 -10.98 14.05
C ARG A 158 4.89 -10.52 15.48
N GLU A 159 5.58 -11.31 16.28
CA GLU A 159 5.78 -11.00 17.70
C GLU A 159 6.62 -9.73 17.92
N GLY A 160 7.60 -9.46 17.05
CA GLY A 160 8.39 -8.23 17.11
C GLY A 160 7.66 -7.03 16.53
N THR A 161 6.76 -7.24 15.56
CA THR A 161 6.13 -6.16 14.78
C THR A 161 4.69 -5.84 15.15
N LYS A 162 4.03 -6.60 16.02
CA LYS A 162 2.63 -6.34 16.41
C LYS A 162 2.36 -4.96 17.00
N SER A 163 3.36 -4.33 17.61
CA SER A 163 3.24 -2.96 18.13
C SER A 163 3.17 -1.89 17.03
N LEU A 164 3.42 -2.26 15.77
CA LEU A 164 3.34 -1.36 14.62
C LEU A 164 1.92 -1.25 14.05
N ASP A 165 1.02 -2.17 14.41
CA ASP A 165 -0.37 -2.18 13.93
C ASP A 165 -1.07 -0.86 14.27
N GLY A 166 -1.71 -0.26 13.26
CA GLY A 166 -2.39 1.04 13.37
C GLY A 166 -1.45 2.25 13.56
N ALA A 167 -0.18 2.05 13.93
CA ALA A 167 0.81 3.11 14.07
C ALA A 167 1.58 3.41 12.77
N TYR A 168 1.59 2.44 11.84
CA TYR A 168 2.17 2.53 10.51
C TYR A 168 1.20 1.95 9.48
N THR A 169 1.24 2.48 8.26
CA THR A 169 0.36 2.05 7.18
C THR A 169 0.91 0.81 6.49
N ALA A 170 0.37 -0.36 6.84
CA ALA A 170 0.60 -1.60 6.11
C ALA A 170 -0.17 -1.58 4.78
N PHE A 171 0.55 -1.67 3.65
CA PHE A 171 0.00 -1.44 2.31
C PHE A 171 0.36 -2.53 1.28
N GLY A 172 1.13 -3.54 1.67
CA GLY A 172 1.53 -4.61 0.76
C GLY A 172 1.99 -5.87 1.48
N GLU A 173 2.16 -6.95 0.72
CA GLU A 173 2.60 -8.25 1.22
C GLU A 173 3.59 -8.88 0.24
N VAL A 174 4.70 -9.41 0.74
CA VAL A 174 5.61 -10.22 -0.06
C VAL A 174 4.94 -11.57 -0.36
N ILE A 175 4.90 -11.92 -1.65
CA ILE A 175 4.32 -13.16 -2.15
C ILE A 175 5.35 -14.10 -2.79
N ASP A 176 6.55 -13.59 -3.07
CA ASP A 176 7.69 -14.37 -3.59
C ASP A 176 9.01 -13.67 -3.24
N GLY A 177 10.12 -14.41 -3.20
CA GLY A 177 11.44 -13.91 -2.83
C GLY A 177 11.79 -14.04 -1.35
N ARG A 178 11.23 -15.05 -0.66
CA ARG A 178 11.52 -15.33 0.75
C ARG A 178 13.03 -15.46 1.03
N ASP A 179 13.75 -16.21 0.20
CA ASP A 179 15.18 -16.46 0.42
C ASP A 179 16.00 -15.17 0.30
N ALA A 180 15.63 -14.27 -0.62
CA ALA A 180 16.23 -12.95 -0.74
C ALA A 180 15.93 -12.08 0.49
N LEU A 181 14.69 -12.09 1.00
CA LEU A 181 14.32 -11.37 2.22
C LEU A 181 15.12 -11.88 3.44
N GLU A 182 15.28 -13.19 3.58
CA GLU A 182 16.08 -13.79 4.64
C GLU A 182 17.57 -13.45 4.54
N ALA A 183 18.14 -13.49 3.34
CA ALA A 183 19.54 -13.10 3.12
C ALA A 183 19.79 -11.62 3.50
N ILE A 184 18.87 -10.72 3.15
CA ILE A 184 18.93 -9.31 3.58
C ILE A 184 18.85 -9.22 5.10
N ALA A 185 17.93 -9.94 5.73
CA ALA A 185 17.74 -9.92 7.18
C ALA A 185 18.97 -10.44 7.95
N LEU A 186 19.68 -11.44 7.42
CA LEU A 186 20.86 -12.03 8.05
C LEU A 186 22.15 -11.21 7.83
N THR A 187 22.08 -10.06 7.14
CA THR A 187 23.26 -9.24 6.91
C THR A 187 23.83 -8.70 8.22
N PRO A 188 25.14 -8.86 8.50
CA PRO A 188 25.75 -8.31 9.71
C PRO A 188 25.55 -6.81 9.84
N VAL A 189 25.13 -6.35 11.01
CA VAL A 189 24.85 -4.94 11.30
C VAL A 189 25.86 -4.33 12.26
N GLY A 190 26.19 -3.07 12.02
CA GLY A 190 26.99 -2.24 12.91
C GLY A 190 26.13 -1.33 13.78
N ARG A 191 26.70 -0.19 14.18
CA ARG A 191 26.02 0.80 15.01
C ARG A 191 24.76 1.33 14.33
N GLY A 192 23.68 1.44 15.11
CA GLY A 192 22.41 2.01 14.64
C GLY A 192 21.68 1.10 13.65
N GLU A 193 21.89 -0.22 13.76
CA GLU A 193 21.18 -1.23 12.96
C GLU A 193 21.50 -1.13 11.45
N ARG A 194 22.58 -0.42 11.11
CA ARG A 194 23.04 -0.26 9.72
C ARG A 194 23.87 -1.47 9.30
N PRO A 195 23.55 -2.14 8.17
CA PRO A 195 24.39 -3.20 7.64
C PRO A 195 25.84 -2.76 7.41
N LEU A 196 26.80 -3.65 7.70
CA LEU A 196 28.23 -3.43 7.43
C LEU A 196 28.51 -3.41 5.91
N ALA A 197 27.82 -4.27 5.17
CA ALA A 197 27.79 -4.31 3.71
C ALA A 197 26.32 -4.25 3.28
N PRO A 198 25.73 -3.05 3.10
CA PRO A 198 24.31 -2.91 2.81
C PRO A 198 23.87 -3.60 1.51
N PRO A 199 22.84 -4.48 1.57
CA PRO A 199 22.15 -4.95 0.38
C PRO A 199 21.57 -3.77 -0.40
N VAL A 200 21.41 -3.94 -1.70
CA VAL A 200 20.99 -2.86 -2.62
C VAL A 200 19.69 -3.23 -3.32
N LEU A 201 18.71 -2.36 -3.27
CA LEU A 201 17.58 -2.33 -4.20
C LEU A 201 18.06 -1.69 -5.50
N LYS A 202 18.39 -2.55 -6.48
CA LYS A 202 18.92 -2.13 -7.79
C LYS A 202 17.85 -1.43 -8.61
N SER A 203 16.63 -1.98 -8.62
CA SER A 203 15.48 -1.37 -9.29
C SER A 203 14.16 -1.89 -8.73
N ALA A 204 13.08 -1.13 -8.91
CA ALA A 204 11.71 -1.63 -8.76
C ALA A 204 10.94 -1.44 -10.07
N ARG A 205 10.02 -2.36 -10.39
CA ARG A 205 9.08 -2.23 -11.52
C ARG A 205 7.74 -2.84 -11.19
N THR A 206 6.70 -2.43 -11.92
CA THR A 206 5.40 -3.10 -11.90
C THR A 206 5.34 -4.23 -12.93
N VAL A 207 4.60 -5.29 -12.62
CA VAL A 207 4.20 -6.35 -13.56
C VAL A 207 2.71 -6.65 -13.38
N PRO A 208 2.00 -7.13 -14.42
CA PRO A 208 0.59 -7.46 -14.31
C PRO A 208 0.32 -8.44 -13.15
N ALA A 209 -0.67 -8.13 -12.31
CA ALA A 209 -1.08 -9.04 -11.26
C ALA A 209 -2.14 -10.02 -11.76
N PRO A 210 -2.16 -11.28 -11.28
CA PRO A 210 -3.29 -12.16 -11.52
C PRO A 210 -4.55 -11.58 -10.86
N PRO A 211 -5.76 -11.84 -11.40
CA PRO A 211 -7.01 -11.33 -10.84
C PRO A 211 -7.16 -11.63 -9.35
N ARG A 212 -7.74 -10.70 -8.58
CA ARG A 212 -8.17 -10.98 -7.21
C ARG A 212 -9.48 -11.77 -7.28
N ASP A 213 -9.49 -12.98 -6.73
CA ASP A 213 -10.68 -13.82 -6.60
C ASP A 213 -11.43 -13.62 -5.26
N GLY A 214 -10.98 -12.65 -4.46
CA GLY A 214 -11.48 -12.39 -3.11
C GLY A 214 -10.68 -13.10 -2.01
N THR A 215 -9.77 -14.00 -2.37
CA THR A 215 -8.84 -14.64 -1.43
C THR A 215 -7.66 -13.70 -1.16
N PRO A 216 -7.24 -13.50 0.10
CA PRO A 216 -5.98 -12.86 0.40
C PRO A 216 -4.83 -13.57 -0.32
N PRO A 217 -3.81 -12.86 -0.84
CA PRO A 217 -2.70 -13.52 -1.49
C PRO A 217 -2.02 -14.52 -0.55
N ALA A 218 -1.55 -15.64 -1.11
CA ALA A 218 -0.74 -16.58 -0.37
C ALA A 218 0.54 -15.87 0.11
N ARG A 219 0.66 -15.66 1.42
CA ARG A 219 1.82 -15.04 2.05
C ARG A 219 2.98 -16.01 2.08
N ILE A 220 4.20 -15.49 1.93
CA ILE A 220 5.39 -16.27 2.29
C ILE A 220 5.34 -16.61 3.78
N SER A 221 5.66 -17.84 4.15
CA SER A 221 5.70 -18.25 5.56
C SER A 221 7.03 -17.85 6.20
N ALA A 222 7.00 -17.48 7.48
CA ALA A 222 8.21 -17.24 8.24
C ALA A 222 9.07 -18.51 8.31
N PRO A 223 10.42 -18.40 8.37
CA PRO A 223 11.26 -19.55 8.66
C PRO A 223 10.96 -20.14 10.05
N PRO A 224 11.08 -21.47 10.20
CA PRO A 224 11.06 -22.12 11.50
C PRO A 224 12.14 -21.53 12.44
N LYS A 225 11.78 -21.28 13.71
CA LYS A 225 12.68 -20.66 14.71
C LYS A 225 13.97 -21.49 14.96
N ASP A 226 13.93 -22.80 14.70
CA ASP A 226 15.02 -23.76 14.90
C ASP A 226 16.05 -23.80 13.75
N ARG A 227 15.84 -23.09 12.64
CA ARG A 227 16.75 -23.10 11.48
C ARG A 227 17.73 -21.92 11.44
N ILE A 228 17.80 -21.10 12.49
CA ILE A 228 18.71 -19.94 12.60
C ILE A 228 20.03 -20.35 13.29
N GLU A 229 20.52 -21.56 13.01
CA GLU A 229 21.88 -21.97 13.38
C GLU A 229 22.77 -22.01 12.13
N ARG A 230 23.56 -20.95 11.95
CA ARG A 230 25.01 -20.92 11.65
C ARG A 230 25.43 -19.64 10.95
#